data_AF-A0A024CHH0-F1
#
_entry.id   AF-A0A024CHH0-F1
#
_cell.length_a   1.000
_cell.length_b   1.000
_cell.length_c   1.000
_cell.angle_alpha   90.00
_cell.angle_beta   90.00
_cell.angle_gamma   90.00
#
_symmetry.space_group_name_H-M   'P 1'
#
loop_
_entity.id
_entity.type
_entity.pdbx_description
1 polymer ?
#
loop_
_entity_poly.entity_id
_entity_poly.type
_entity_poly.pdbx_seq_one_letter_code
_entity_poly.pdbx_strand_id
1 'polypeptide(L)'
;MKDGPESMYDTFARVHQNQESLDNAHGGSNFLGWHRLYVLFFENALRRIAPGLVLCYWDPTLDYMMKSTLQIHSVTFSDRLFGNGYGTVINGPFKNWQLFEPYNYRLRRNIGQEGSLTRPEVIDIITLNPKIIRSTQISSGLGAIGFKDPDTGRRHSLEQCHDNTHVYVGEVFSSLPITAQDPIFWFFHAYVDYVWELFR
;
A
#
# COMPACT_ATOMS: atom_id res chain seq x y z
N MET A 1 10.09 3.38 17.18
CA MET A 1 10.70 3.21 15.84
C MET A 1 10.85 4.53 15.11
N LYS A 2 9.95 5.52 15.31
CA LYS A 2 10.03 6.86 14.73
C LYS A 2 10.48 7.87 15.80
N ASP A 3 11.75 7.80 16.17
CA ASP A 3 12.33 8.55 17.29
C ASP A 3 13.48 9.45 16.78
N GLY A 4 13.16 10.69 16.41
CA GLY A 4 14.14 11.69 15.93
C GLY A 4 14.43 11.67 14.41
N PRO A 5 15.37 12.52 13.95
CA PRO A 5 15.86 12.50 12.58
C PRO A 5 16.75 11.26 12.38
N GLU A 6 16.46 10.43 11.37
CA GLU A 6 17.13 9.15 11.09
C GLU A 6 16.74 7.99 12.02
N SER A 7 15.45 7.89 12.29
CA SER A 7 14.90 6.79 13.06
C SER A 7 14.95 5.45 12.31
N MET A 8 14.79 4.32 13.03
CA MET A 8 14.70 2.99 12.41
C MET A 8 13.59 2.92 11.36
N TYR A 9 12.46 3.60 11.60
CA TYR A 9 11.40 3.71 10.60
C TYR A 9 11.92 4.39 9.32
N ASP A 10 12.64 5.51 9.46
CA ASP A 10 13.17 6.25 8.32
C ASP A 10 14.17 5.40 7.53
N THR A 11 14.97 4.57 8.20
CA THR A 11 15.85 3.60 7.54
C THR A 11 15.05 2.64 6.65
N PHE A 12 13.97 2.05 7.17
CA PHE A 12 13.11 1.18 6.36
C PHE A 12 12.54 1.93 5.16
N ALA A 13 11.89 3.07 5.39
CA ALA A 13 11.31 3.87 4.32
C ALA A 13 12.34 4.30 3.24
N ARG A 14 13.61 4.53 3.61
CA ARG A 14 14.71 4.80 2.67
C ARG A 14 15.13 3.60 1.83
N VAL A 15 14.95 2.36 2.31
CA VAL A 15 15.23 1.16 1.50
C VAL A 15 14.36 1.19 0.24
N HIS A 16 13.06 1.45 0.37
CA HIS A 16 12.16 1.57 -0.78
C HIS A 16 12.51 2.74 -1.72
N GLN A 17 13.12 3.81 -1.21
CA GLN A 17 13.50 4.99 -1.99
C GLN A 17 14.72 4.76 -2.88
N ASN A 18 15.57 3.77 -2.57
CA ASN A 18 16.78 3.50 -3.34
C ASN A 18 16.43 2.97 -4.75
N GLN A 19 17.14 3.48 -5.78
CA GLN A 19 16.87 3.12 -7.18
C GLN A 19 16.94 1.61 -7.45
N GLU A 20 17.92 0.91 -6.89
CA GLU A 20 18.04 -0.54 -7.04
C GLU A 20 16.84 -1.26 -6.44
N SER A 21 16.35 -0.79 -5.29
CA SER A 21 15.12 -1.33 -4.70
C SER A 21 13.91 -1.08 -5.59
N LEU A 22 13.76 0.14 -6.14
CA LEU A 22 12.67 0.46 -7.06
C LEU A 22 12.67 -0.43 -8.31
N ASP A 23 13.83 -0.63 -8.93
CA ASP A 23 13.99 -1.44 -10.14
C ASP A 23 13.67 -2.92 -9.90
N ASN A 24 13.91 -3.42 -8.68
CA ASN A 24 13.65 -4.81 -8.31
C ASN A 24 12.25 -5.03 -7.69
N ALA A 25 11.64 -3.98 -7.16
CA ALA A 25 10.37 -4.04 -6.44
C ALA A 25 9.16 -3.77 -7.33
N HIS A 26 9.32 -3.11 -8.49
CA HIS A 26 8.19 -2.65 -9.30
C HIS A 26 8.33 -3.02 -10.79
N GLY A 27 7.21 -3.10 -11.49
CA GLY A 27 7.12 -3.36 -12.94
C GLY A 27 7.49 -4.77 -13.36
N GLY A 28 7.70 -5.69 -12.42
CA GLY A 28 8.30 -7.00 -12.67
C GLY A 28 7.63 -8.16 -11.95
N SER A 29 8.08 -9.38 -12.27
CA SER A 29 7.62 -10.61 -11.60
C SER A 29 7.93 -10.64 -10.10
N ASN A 30 8.93 -9.86 -9.67
CA ASN A 30 9.38 -9.82 -8.29
C ASN A 30 8.56 -8.88 -7.40
N PHE A 31 7.59 -8.13 -7.94
CA PHE A 31 6.78 -7.16 -7.18
C PHE A 31 6.25 -7.74 -5.86
N LEU A 32 5.57 -8.89 -5.93
CA LEU A 32 4.99 -9.52 -4.73
C LEU A 32 6.06 -10.11 -3.79
N GLY A 33 7.11 -10.72 -4.36
CA GLY A 33 8.18 -11.36 -3.59
C GLY A 33 9.03 -10.34 -2.81
N TRP A 34 9.37 -9.22 -3.45
CA TRP A 34 10.13 -8.14 -2.84
C TRP A 34 9.36 -7.52 -1.68
N HIS A 35 8.08 -7.14 -1.91
CA HIS A 35 7.26 -6.50 -0.88
C HIS A 35 6.95 -7.44 0.30
N ARG A 36 6.75 -8.75 0.05
CA ARG A 36 6.61 -9.75 1.13
C ARG A 36 7.80 -9.74 2.08
N LEU A 37 9.03 -9.80 1.54
CA LEU A 37 10.23 -9.78 2.37
C LEU A 37 10.40 -8.43 3.07
N TYR A 38 10.07 -7.33 2.40
CA TYR A 38 10.15 -6.00 2.97
C TYR A 38 9.21 -5.83 4.18
N VAL A 39 7.95 -6.24 4.06
CA VAL A 39 6.97 -6.26 5.16
C VAL A 39 7.42 -7.20 6.28
N LEU A 40 7.93 -8.39 5.97
CA LEU A 40 8.46 -9.33 6.97
C LEU A 40 9.62 -8.73 7.77
N PHE A 41 10.55 -8.03 7.13
CA PHE A 41 11.67 -7.38 7.81
C PHE A 41 11.20 -6.25 8.72
N PHE A 42 10.22 -5.46 8.28
CA PHE A 42 9.61 -4.41 9.10
C PHE A 42 8.88 -4.99 10.32
N GLU A 43 8.09 -6.05 10.14
CA GLU A 43 7.41 -6.75 11.24
C GLU A 43 8.42 -7.32 12.25
N ASN A 44 9.50 -7.95 11.76
CA ASN A 44 10.54 -8.47 12.65
C ASN A 44 11.28 -7.37 13.41
N ALA A 45 11.47 -6.18 12.83
CA ALA A 45 12.00 -5.03 13.55
C ALA A 45 11.04 -4.54 14.64
N LEU A 46 9.74 -4.48 14.36
CA LEU A 46 8.72 -4.19 15.37
C LEU A 46 8.71 -5.21 16.51
N ARG A 47 8.86 -6.50 16.20
CA ARG A 47 8.92 -7.58 17.21
C ARG A 47 10.10 -7.47 18.17
N ARG A 48 11.20 -6.78 17.78
CA ARG A 48 12.31 -6.49 18.70
C ARG A 48 11.91 -5.50 19.80
N ILE A 49 10.89 -4.69 19.56
CA ILE A 49 10.36 -3.70 20.52
C ILE A 49 9.16 -4.28 21.27
N ALA A 50 8.26 -4.93 20.54
CA ALA A 50 7.05 -5.55 21.07
C ALA A 50 7.02 -7.04 20.69
N PRO A 51 7.63 -7.93 21.51
CA PRO A 51 7.59 -9.36 21.28
C PRO A 51 6.16 -9.88 21.16
N GLY A 52 5.85 -10.57 20.07
CA GLY A 52 4.49 -11.07 19.77
C GLY A 52 3.64 -10.17 18.88
N LEU A 53 4.13 -9.00 18.48
CA LEU A 53 3.44 -8.17 17.49
C LEU A 53 3.27 -8.94 16.17
N VAL A 54 2.08 -8.84 15.60
CA VAL A 54 1.77 -9.24 14.23
C VAL A 54 1.26 -8.01 13.51
N LEU A 55 1.73 -7.78 12.28
CA LEU A 55 1.29 -6.63 11.50
C LEU A 55 -0.13 -6.87 10.98
N CYS A 56 -1.05 -5.96 11.30
CA CYS A 56 -2.39 -5.96 10.73
C CYS A 56 -2.38 -5.38 9.31
N TYR A 57 -3.36 -5.75 8.49
CA TYR A 57 -3.57 -5.14 7.19
C TYR A 57 -4.70 -4.11 7.20
N TRP A 58 -4.69 -3.21 6.22
CA TRP A 58 -5.83 -2.38 5.85
C TRP A 58 -6.41 -2.94 4.54
N ASP A 59 -7.68 -3.37 4.58
CA ASP A 59 -8.40 -3.87 3.40
C ASP A 59 -9.14 -2.72 2.70
N PRO A 60 -8.61 -2.20 1.58
CA PRO A 60 -9.24 -1.12 0.83
C PRO A 60 -10.53 -1.56 0.11
N THR A 61 -10.79 -2.86 -0.04
CA THR A 61 -12.00 -3.35 -0.72
C THR A 61 -13.25 -3.10 0.10
N LEU A 62 -13.15 -3.12 1.44
CA LEU A 62 -14.25 -2.75 2.33
C LEU A 62 -14.61 -1.27 2.19
N ASP A 63 -13.60 -0.41 2.10
CA ASP A 63 -13.78 1.02 1.86
C ASP A 63 -14.33 1.28 0.46
N TYR A 64 -13.90 0.50 -0.56
CA TYR A 64 -14.43 0.59 -1.92
C TYR A 64 -15.94 0.29 -1.99
N MET A 65 -16.42 -0.65 -1.17
CA MET A 65 -17.83 -1.03 -1.12
C MET A 65 -18.75 0.04 -0.51
N MET A 66 -18.19 1.07 0.13
CA MET A 66 -18.98 2.23 0.54
C MET A 66 -19.46 3.00 -0.69
N LYS A 67 -20.60 3.70 -0.57
CA LYS A 67 -21.04 4.66 -1.60
C LYS A 67 -19.88 5.61 -1.91
N SER A 68 -19.64 5.92 -3.18
CA SER A 68 -18.48 6.71 -3.63
C SER A 68 -18.30 8.02 -2.84
N THR A 69 -19.40 8.73 -2.55
CA THR A 69 -19.38 9.96 -1.74
C THR A 69 -19.04 9.77 -0.27
N LEU A 70 -19.12 8.54 0.24
CA LEU A 70 -18.82 8.17 1.63
C LEU A 70 -17.44 7.54 1.81
N GLN A 71 -16.75 7.13 0.75
CA GLN A 71 -15.41 6.52 0.87
C GLN A 71 -14.42 7.47 1.58
N ILE A 72 -14.50 8.77 1.29
CA ILE A 72 -13.71 9.82 1.97
C ILE A 72 -14.07 10.03 3.45
N HIS A 73 -15.12 9.35 3.93
CA HIS A 73 -15.57 9.35 5.32
C HIS A 73 -15.35 7.98 6.00
N SER A 74 -14.53 7.11 5.41
CA SER A 74 -14.15 5.85 6.04
C SER A 74 -13.51 6.07 7.41
N VAL A 75 -13.79 5.17 8.34
CA VAL A 75 -13.16 5.13 9.67
C VAL A 75 -11.65 4.91 9.58
N THR A 76 -11.15 4.33 8.48
CA THR A 76 -9.72 4.22 8.16
C THR A 76 -9.01 5.56 8.36
N PHE A 77 -9.62 6.65 7.87
CA PHE A 77 -9.09 8.01 7.94
C PHE A 77 -9.68 8.84 9.10
N SER A 78 -9.75 8.22 10.28
CA SER A 78 -10.21 8.85 11.52
C SER A 78 -9.11 8.92 12.59
N ASP A 79 -9.38 9.66 13.66
CA ASP A 79 -8.49 9.77 14.82
C ASP A 79 -8.26 8.43 15.57
N ARG A 80 -9.10 7.42 15.34
CA ARG A 80 -8.93 6.09 15.91
C ARG A 80 -7.88 5.24 15.18
N LEU A 81 -7.68 5.50 13.89
CA LEU A 81 -6.84 4.68 13.00
C LEU A 81 -5.71 5.49 12.40
N PHE A 82 -5.81 5.91 11.13
CA PHE A 82 -4.66 6.52 10.44
C PHE A 82 -4.61 8.05 10.56
N GLY A 83 -5.60 8.69 11.17
CA GLY A 83 -5.77 10.14 11.19
C GLY A 83 -6.53 10.67 9.95
N ASN A 84 -6.87 11.95 9.96
CA ASN A 84 -7.68 12.59 8.91
C ASN A 84 -7.09 12.40 7.51
N GLY A 85 -7.98 12.27 6.53
CA GLY A 85 -7.62 11.98 5.13
C GLY A 85 -7.35 13.21 4.25
N TYR A 86 -7.53 14.43 4.76
CA TYR A 86 -7.39 15.65 3.97
C TYR A 86 -6.49 16.68 4.67
N GLY A 87 -5.51 17.21 3.93
CA GLY A 87 -4.52 18.16 4.41
C GLY A 87 -3.50 17.52 5.36
N THR A 88 -2.88 18.35 6.21
CA THR A 88 -1.97 17.86 7.25
C THR A 88 -2.72 16.94 8.21
N VAL A 89 -2.15 15.78 8.52
CA VAL A 89 -2.67 14.86 9.52
C VAL A 89 -2.50 15.50 10.90
N ILE A 90 -3.61 15.73 11.60
CA ILE A 90 -3.65 16.48 12.88
C ILE A 90 -4.28 15.67 14.02
N ASN A 91 -4.84 14.49 13.74
CA ASN A 91 -5.43 13.60 14.74
C ASN A 91 -4.93 12.16 14.60
N GLY A 92 -5.27 11.34 15.59
CA GLY A 92 -4.85 9.93 15.68
C GLY A 92 -3.36 9.69 15.97
N PRO A 93 -2.92 8.41 15.90
CA PRO A 93 -1.57 7.96 16.23
C PRO A 93 -0.47 8.67 15.43
N PHE A 94 -0.78 9.10 14.20
CA PHE A 94 0.19 9.68 13.27
C PHE A 94 0.08 11.21 13.16
N LYS A 95 -0.65 11.89 14.06
CA LYS A 95 -0.83 13.35 13.99
C LYS A 95 0.49 14.11 13.91
N ASN A 96 1.53 13.70 14.65
CA ASN A 96 2.83 14.38 14.68
C ASN A 96 3.86 13.73 13.73
N TRP A 97 3.40 12.96 12.75
CA TRP A 97 4.30 12.25 11.86
C TRP A 97 5.06 13.22 10.96
N GLN A 98 6.39 13.15 11.00
CA GLN A 98 7.29 14.04 10.28
C GLN A 98 8.03 13.25 9.21
N LEU A 99 7.93 13.67 7.95
CA LEU A 99 8.73 13.10 6.86
C LEU A 99 10.20 13.48 7.05
N PHE A 100 11.10 12.58 6.66
CA PHE A 100 12.53 12.82 6.78
C PHE A 100 13.06 13.76 5.67
N GLU A 101 14.29 14.25 5.83
CA GLU A 101 14.97 15.11 4.84
C GLU A 101 15.10 14.44 3.45
N PRO A 102 14.81 15.15 2.34
CA PRO A 102 14.72 16.61 2.23
C PRO A 102 13.30 17.20 2.37
N TYR A 103 12.29 16.38 2.66
CA TYR A 103 10.89 16.82 2.63
C TYR A 103 10.53 17.65 3.86
N ASN A 104 10.87 17.12 5.05
CA ASN A 104 10.79 17.81 6.33
C ASN A 104 9.48 18.59 6.58
N TYR A 105 8.34 18.03 6.16
CA TYR A 105 7.01 18.52 6.50
C TYR A 105 6.17 17.43 7.21
N ARG A 106 5.12 17.84 7.92
CA ARG A 106 4.21 16.91 8.61
C ARG A 106 3.39 16.13 7.60
N LEU A 107 3.15 14.84 7.85
CA LEU A 107 2.35 13.97 6.99
C LEU A 107 1.06 14.66 6.51
N ARG A 108 0.81 14.57 5.21
CA ARG A 108 -0.39 15.09 4.54
C ARG A 108 -1.05 13.97 3.75
N ARG A 109 -2.36 14.06 3.58
CA ARG A 109 -3.15 13.18 2.69
C ARG A 109 -4.18 13.98 1.94
N ASN A 110 -4.65 13.44 0.83
CA ASN A 110 -5.67 14.07 0.01
C ASN A 110 -6.58 13.01 -0.62
N ILE A 111 -7.30 12.29 0.26
CA ILE A 111 -7.99 11.07 -0.15
C ILE A 111 -9.09 11.33 -1.19
N GLY A 112 -9.19 10.43 -2.17
CA GLY A 112 -10.29 10.39 -3.14
C GLY A 112 -10.33 11.53 -4.16
N GLN A 113 -9.27 12.32 -4.30
CA GLN A 113 -9.16 13.31 -5.39
C GLN A 113 -8.82 12.65 -6.73
N GLU A 114 -7.94 11.65 -6.69
CA GLU A 114 -7.48 10.87 -7.83
C GLU A 114 -7.42 9.40 -7.44
N GLY A 115 -7.13 8.52 -8.40
CA GLY A 115 -7.01 7.09 -8.14
C GLY A 115 -8.32 6.45 -7.69
N SER A 116 -8.22 5.23 -7.15
CA SER A 116 -9.36 4.49 -6.62
C SER A 116 -8.89 3.43 -5.64
N LEU A 117 -9.72 3.14 -4.64
CA LEU A 117 -9.52 1.97 -3.77
C LEU A 117 -9.58 0.68 -4.58
N THR A 118 -8.88 -0.36 -4.11
CA THR A 118 -8.89 -1.67 -4.77
C THR A 118 -10.30 -2.24 -4.76
N ARG A 119 -10.78 -2.69 -5.93
CA ARG A 119 -12.11 -3.28 -6.06
C ARG A 119 -12.11 -4.74 -5.59
N PRO A 120 -13.17 -5.22 -4.91
CA PRO A 120 -13.30 -6.64 -4.55
C PRO A 120 -13.20 -7.58 -5.76
N GLU A 121 -13.72 -7.17 -6.93
CA GLU A 121 -13.73 -7.99 -8.15
C GLU A 121 -12.32 -8.30 -8.65
N VAL A 122 -11.34 -7.43 -8.35
CA VAL A 122 -9.93 -7.71 -8.64
C VAL A 122 -9.47 -8.94 -7.85
N ILE A 123 -9.89 -9.06 -6.59
CA ILE A 123 -9.55 -10.18 -5.71
C ILE A 123 -10.26 -11.45 -6.18
N ASP A 124 -11.54 -11.36 -6.57
CA ASP A 124 -12.28 -12.48 -7.14
C ASP A 124 -11.61 -13.01 -8.42
N ILE A 125 -11.14 -12.13 -9.30
CA ILE A 125 -10.42 -12.55 -10.50
C ILE A 125 -9.13 -13.28 -10.14
N ILE A 126 -8.37 -12.78 -9.18
CA ILE A 126 -7.09 -13.37 -8.77
C ILE A 126 -7.29 -14.75 -8.13
N THR A 127 -8.31 -14.89 -7.29
CA THR A 127 -8.51 -16.08 -6.44
C THR A 127 -9.42 -17.14 -7.04
N LEU A 128 -10.40 -16.75 -7.88
CA LEU A 128 -11.44 -17.65 -8.38
C LEU A 128 -11.29 -18.00 -9.87
N ASN A 129 -10.53 -17.22 -10.64
CA ASN A 129 -10.40 -17.47 -12.08
C ASN A 129 -9.40 -18.61 -12.36
N PRO A 130 -9.85 -19.78 -12.87
CA PRO A 130 -8.97 -20.94 -13.07
C PRO A 130 -7.91 -20.72 -14.16
N LYS A 131 -7.96 -19.62 -14.90
CA LYS A 131 -6.93 -19.25 -15.89
C LYS A 131 -5.75 -18.49 -15.27
N ILE A 132 -5.88 -18.03 -14.03
CA ILE A 132 -4.80 -17.39 -13.28
C ILE A 132 -4.12 -18.49 -12.46
N ILE A 133 -2.94 -18.92 -12.91
CA ILE A 133 -2.23 -20.09 -12.36
C ILE A 133 -0.77 -19.80 -12.03
N ARG A 134 -0.28 -18.58 -12.31
CA ARG A 134 1.10 -18.14 -12.01
C ARG A 134 1.10 -16.73 -11.45
N SER A 135 1.95 -16.48 -10.46
CA SER A 135 2.12 -15.14 -9.85
C SER A 135 2.47 -14.06 -10.89
N THR A 136 3.17 -14.41 -11.97
CA THR A 136 3.49 -13.46 -13.05
C THR A 136 2.25 -12.90 -13.75
N GLN A 137 1.13 -13.62 -13.76
CA GLN A 137 -0.14 -13.17 -14.36
C GLN A 137 -0.84 -12.11 -13.51
N ILE A 138 -0.47 -11.99 -12.23
CA ILE A 138 -1.04 -11.00 -11.31
C ILE A 138 -0.03 -9.90 -10.96
N SER A 139 1.28 -10.16 -11.04
CA SER A 139 2.29 -9.19 -10.63
C SER A 139 2.69 -8.23 -11.75
N SER A 140 2.77 -8.65 -13.01
CA SER A 140 3.24 -7.80 -14.11
C SER A 140 2.09 -7.38 -15.03
N GLY A 141 1.90 -6.06 -15.17
CA GLY A 141 0.95 -5.46 -16.11
C GLY A 141 1.56 -5.06 -17.46
N LEU A 142 2.83 -5.39 -17.71
CA LEU A 142 3.53 -5.02 -18.94
C LEU A 142 3.21 -6.00 -20.08
N GLY A 143 2.80 -5.44 -21.23
CA GLY A 143 2.53 -6.19 -22.46
C GLY A 143 1.23 -6.99 -22.41
N ALA A 144 1.29 -8.27 -22.78
CA ALA A 144 0.13 -9.18 -22.81
C ALA A 144 -0.03 -10.01 -21.51
N ILE A 145 0.65 -9.62 -20.44
CA ILE A 145 0.62 -10.27 -19.13
C ILE A 145 -0.35 -9.48 -18.22
N GLY A 146 -1.09 -10.18 -17.35
CA GLY A 146 -2.20 -9.61 -16.58
C GLY A 146 -3.51 -10.38 -16.77
N PHE A 147 -4.49 -10.10 -15.91
CA PHE A 147 -5.86 -10.62 -16.02
C PHE A 147 -6.75 -9.62 -16.78
N LYS A 148 -7.73 -10.13 -17.52
CA LYS A 148 -8.70 -9.28 -18.22
C LYS A 148 -9.78 -8.87 -17.24
N ASP A 149 -9.97 -7.56 -17.07
CA ASP A 149 -11.09 -6.98 -16.35
C ASP A 149 -12.37 -7.16 -17.20
N PRO A 150 -13.39 -7.84 -16.67
CA PRO A 150 -14.63 -8.10 -17.40
C PRO A 150 -15.42 -6.83 -17.71
N ASP A 151 -15.32 -5.78 -16.88
CA ASP A 151 -16.10 -4.56 -17.03
C ASP A 151 -15.52 -3.66 -18.11
N THR A 152 -14.19 -3.52 -18.13
CA THR A 152 -13.50 -2.61 -19.06
C THR A 152 -12.96 -3.33 -20.29
N GLY A 153 -12.85 -4.65 -20.25
CA GLY A 153 -12.18 -5.47 -21.26
C GLY A 153 -10.66 -5.29 -21.33
N ARG A 154 -10.09 -4.38 -20.52
CA ARG A 154 -8.65 -4.09 -20.45
C ARG A 154 -7.95 -5.14 -19.60
N ARG A 155 -6.65 -5.31 -19.82
CA ARG A 155 -5.82 -6.17 -18.98
C ARG A 155 -5.22 -5.32 -17.86
N HIS A 156 -5.25 -5.86 -16.65
CA HIS A 156 -4.66 -5.25 -15.47
C HIS A 156 -3.82 -6.28 -14.72
N SER A 157 -2.91 -5.78 -13.88
CA SER A 157 -2.24 -6.55 -12.84
C SER A 157 -2.73 -6.12 -11.45
N LEU A 158 -2.47 -6.95 -10.45
CA LEU A 158 -2.64 -6.56 -9.05
C LEU A 158 -1.81 -5.32 -8.73
N GLU A 159 -0.57 -5.22 -9.25
CA GLU A 159 0.28 -4.03 -9.11
C GLU A 159 -0.42 -2.76 -9.60
N GLN A 160 -0.99 -2.76 -10.82
CA GLN A 160 -1.71 -1.60 -11.35
C GLN A 160 -2.96 -1.22 -10.54
N CYS A 161 -3.70 -2.23 -10.03
CA CYS A 161 -4.83 -1.96 -9.14
C CYS A 161 -4.39 -1.41 -7.79
N HIS A 162 -3.27 -1.89 -7.26
CA HIS A 162 -2.62 -1.43 -6.05
C HIS A 162 -2.13 0.03 -6.20
N ASP A 163 -1.53 0.37 -7.33
CA ASP A 163 -1.01 1.71 -7.62
C ASP A 163 -2.14 2.75 -7.56
N ASN A 164 -3.33 2.40 -8.04
CA ASN A 164 -4.50 3.27 -7.92
C ASN A 164 -4.90 3.56 -6.47
N THR A 165 -4.68 2.62 -5.54
CA THR A 165 -4.93 2.83 -4.11
C THR A 165 -3.86 3.74 -3.50
N HIS A 166 -2.61 3.64 -3.95
CA HIS A 166 -1.59 4.63 -3.60
C HIS A 166 -2.00 6.05 -4.01
N VAL A 167 -2.46 6.19 -5.25
CA VAL A 167 -2.98 7.46 -5.78
C VAL A 167 -4.23 7.93 -5.03
N TYR A 168 -5.11 7.00 -4.64
CA TYR A 168 -6.30 7.32 -3.85
C TYR A 168 -6.00 8.03 -2.55
N VAL A 169 -4.95 7.64 -1.81
CA VAL A 169 -4.60 8.33 -0.56
C VAL A 169 -3.94 9.68 -0.83
N GLY A 170 -3.16 9.76 -1.90
CA GLY A 170 -2.54 10.98 -2.40
C GLY A 170 -1.30 11.45 -1.62
N GLU A 171 -0.85 12.67 -1.91
CA GLU A 171 0.30 13.33 -1.27
C GLU A 171 1.57 12.45 -1.30
N VAL A 172 2.22 12.20 -0.16
CA VAL A 172 3.42 11.35 -0.12
C VAL A 172 3.11 9.90 -0.51
N PHE A 173 1.89 9.43 -0.25
CA PHE A 173 1.50 8.04 -0.50
C PHE A 173 1.36 7.70 -1.97
N SER A 174 1.09 8.70 -2.82
CA SER A 174 1.03 8.54 -4.28
C SER A 174 2.41 8.63 -4.96
N SER A 175 3.47 8.92 -4.21
CA SER A 175 4.82 9.04 -4.76
C SER A 175 5.60 7.76 -4.57
N LEU A 176 5.85 7.03 -5.67
CA LEU A 176 6.53 5.73 -5.65
C LEU A 176 7.82 5.71 -4.79
N PRO A 177 8.78 6.66 -4.91
CA PRO A 177 10.02 6.56 -4.15
C PRO A 177 9.83 6.75 -2.64
N ILE A 178 8.81 7.48 -2.21
CA ILE A 178 8.69 7.95 -0.82
C ILE A 178 7.41 7.51 -0.12
N THR A 179 6.55 6.73 -0.78
CA THR A 179 5.26 6.26 -0.24
C THR A 179 5.41 5.53 1.10
N ALA A 180 6.51 4.82 1.31
CA ALA A 180 6.83 4.14 2.57
C ALA A 180 7.06 5.09 3.76
N GLN A 181 7.15 6.41 3.54
CA GLN A 181 7.17 7.40 4.62
C GLN A 181 5.80 7.57 5.30
N ASP A 182 4.69 7.23 4.65
CA ASP A 182 3.38 7.18 5.31
C ASP A 182 3.21 5.81 6.00
N PRO A 183 2.92 5.76 7.32
CA PRO A 183 2.72 4.52 8.06
C PRO A 183 1.65 3.58 7.48
N ILE A 184 0.65 4.12 6.75
CA ILE A 184 -0.39 3.29 6.12
C ILE A 184 0.18 2.33 5.06
N PHE A 185 1.39 2.60 4.54
CA PHE A 185 2.12 1.75 3.59
C PHE A 185 2.19 0.31 4.08
N TRP A 186 2.62 0.10 5.32
CA TRP A 186 2.85 -1.24 5.87
C TRP A 186 1.56 -2.04 6.00
N PHE A 187 0.46 -1.38 6.36
CA PHE A 187 -0.85 -2.01 6.47
C PHE A 187 -1.43 -2.33 5.10
N PHE A 188 -1.24 -1.45 4.12
CA PHE A 188 -1.68 -1.71 2.76
C PHE A 188 -0.86 -2.83 2.10
N HIS A 189 0.46 -2.83 2.25
CA HIS A 189 1.32 -3.88 1.71
C HIS A 189 1.16 -5.22 2.42
N ALA A 190 0.77 -5.24 3.70
CA ALA A 190 0.32 -6.46 4.36
C ALA A 190 -0.98 -7.02 3.74
N TYR A 191 -1.88 -6.16 3.25
CA TYR A 191 -3.07 -6.60 2.50
C TYR A 191 -2.69 -7.17 1.13
N VAL A 192 -1.79 -6.52 0.40
CA VAL A 192 -1.27 -7.04 -0.89
C VAL A 192 -0.63 -8.41 -0.70
N ASP A 193 0.14 -8.59 0.37
CA ASP A 193 0.76 -9.87 0.71
C ASP A 193 -0.28 -10.95 1.04
N TYR A 194 -1.33 -10.58 1.79
CA TYR A 194 -2.46 -11.45 2.08
C TYR A 194 -3.18 -11.90 0.79
N VAL A 195 -3.45 -10.98 -0.15
CA VAL A 195 -4.05 -11.32 -1.45
C VAL A 195 -3.16 -12.28 -2.23
N TRP A 196 -1.84 -12.08 -2.20
CA TRP A 196 -0.92 -13.02 -2.83
C TRP A 196 -0.93 -14.40 -2.15
N GLU A 197 -1.08 -14.45 -0.83
CA GLU A 197 -1.21 -15.72 -0.12
C GLU A 197 -2.51 -16.45 -0.44
N LEU A 198 -3.63 -15.75 -0.62
CA LEU A 198 -4.89 -16.36 -1.08
C LEU A 198 -4.78 -16.98 -2.47
N PHE A 199 -3.89 -16.46 -3.32
CA PHE A 199 -3.67 -16.99 -4.67
C PHE A 199 -2.82 -18.27 -4.69
N ARG A 200 -1.94 -18.48 -3.70
CA ARG A 200 -0.94 -19.56 -3.69
C ARG A 200 -1.50 -20.90 -3.24
#